data_AF-A0A948H0L0-F1
#
_entry.id   AF-A0A948H0L0-F1
#
_cell.length_a   1.000
_cell.length_b   1.000
_cell.length_c   1.000
_cell.angle_alpha   90.00
_cell.angle_beta   90.00
_cell.angle_gamma   90.00
#
_symmetry.space_group_name_H-M   'P 1'
#
loop_
_entity.id
_entity.type
_entity.pdbx_description
1 polymer ?
#
loop_
_entity_poly.entity_id
_entity_poly.type
_entity_poly.pdbx_seq_one_letter_code
_entity_poly.pdbx_strand_id
1 'polypeptide(L)'
;SRLKRLPNLRGEEKTARFLLHFLGNRALSFLTSVLYFQWITDMETGYKLFPKEAVEKINLKAKGFELEPEITSKLLKNGYKISEVKISTNPRGYDEGKKLNTIRDGTKALWTLLKYRITN
;
A
#
# COMPACT_ATOMS: atom_id res chain seq x y z
N SER A 1 9.21 -21.90 -2.32
CA SER A 1 10.16 -20.87 -2.77
C SER A 1 9.45 -19.87 -3.65
N ARG A 2 9.56 -18.56 -3.37
CA ARG A 2 8.98 -17.43 -4.16
C ARG A 2 9.19 -17.58 -5.67
N LEU A 3 10.23 -18.31 -6.09
CA LEU A 3 10.60 -18.60 -7.48
C LEU A 3 9.57 -19.43 -8.27
N LYS A 4 8.77 -20.30 -7.63
CA LYS A 4 7.77 -21.14 -8.34
C LYS A 4 6.47 -20.39 -8.69
N ARG A 5 6.33 -19.12 -8.28
CA ARG A 5 5.11 -18.31 -8.45
C ARG A 5 5.39 -16.94 -9.08
N LEU A 6 6.59 -16.78 -9.65
CA LEU A 6 6.81 -15.69 -10.59
C LEU A 6 5.80 -15.83 -11.74
N PRO A 7 5.24 -14.74 -12.27
CA PRO A 7 4.47 -14.82 -13.51
C PRO A 7 5.32 -15.60 -14.52
N ASN A 8 4.69 -16.52 -15.26
CA ASN A 8 5.39 -17.26 -16.30
C ASN A 8 6.01 -16.19 -17.23
N LEU A 9 7.34 -15.99 -17.14
CA LEU A 9 8.06 -14.85 -17.72
C LEU A 9 8.02 -14.85 -19.26
N ARG A 10 7.30 -15.80 -19.86
CA ARG A 10 7.01 -15.95 -21.28
C ARG A 10 6.08 -14.89 -21.86
N GLY A 11 5.36 -14.11 -21.05
CA GLY A 11 4.53 -13.00 -21.54
C GLY A 11 5.10 -11.65 -21.11
N GLU A 12 5.76 -10.92 -22.02
CA GLU A 12 6.45 -9.66 -21.72
C GLU A 12 5.53 -8.62 -21.04
N GLU A 13 4.28 -8.46 -21.52
CA GLU A 13 3.33 -7.50 -20.96
C GLU A 13 2.92 -7.81 -19.51
N LYS A 14 2.74 -9.09 -19.17
CA LYS A 14 2.33 -9.52 -17.82
C LYS A 14 3.44 -9.24 -16.81
N THR A 15 4.69 -9.45 -17.23
CA THR A 15 5.88 -9.17 -16.44
C THR A 15 6.04 -7.66 -16.21
N ALA A 16 5.87 -6.84 -17.25
CA ALA A 16 5.98 -5.39 -17.14
C ALA A 16 4.95 -4.81 -16.15
N ARG A 17 3.68 -5.23 -16.23
CA ARG A 17 2.63 -4.79 -15.28
C ARG A 17 2.94 -5.22 -13.86
N PHE A 18 3.36 -6.47 -13.66
CA PHE A 18 3.76 -6.96 -12.33
C PHE A 18 4.90 -6.12 -11.74
N LEU A 19 5.95 -5.86 -12.52
CA LEU A 19 7.08 -5.05 -12.10
C LEU A 19 6.66 -3.62 -11.76
N LEU A 20 5.79 -3.01 -12.58
CA LEU A 20 5.27 -1.66 -12.32
C LEU A 20 4.50 -1.60 -10.99
N HIS A 21 3.65 -2.58 -10.71
CA HIS A 21 2.94 -2.66 -9.42
C HIS A 21 3.92 -2.85 -8.25
N PHE A 22 4.88 -3.76 -8.41
CA PHE A 22 5.85 -4.06 -7.36
C PHE A 22 6.71 -2.83 -7.04
N LEU A 23 7.25 -2.16 -8.06
CA LEU A 23 8.04 -0.94 -7.93
C LEU A 23 7.20 0.22 -7.39
N GLY A 24 5.96 0.37 -7.86
CA GLY A 24 5.05 1.39 -7.37
C GLY A 24 4.76 1.27 -5.88
N ASN A 25 4.44 0.06 -5.40
CA ASN A 25 4.22 -0.18 -3.97
C ASN A 25 5.50 0.06 -3.16
N ARG A 26 6.67 -0.40 -3.65
CA ARG A 26 7.96 -0.17 -3.00
C ARG A 26 8.27 1.33 -2.88
N ALA A 27 8.01 2.10 -3.93
CA ALA A 27 8.23 3.54 -3.97
C ALA A 27 7.29 4.27 -2.99
N LEU A 28 6.00 3.93 -2.97
CA LEU A 28 5.05 4.48 -2.02
C LEU A 28 5.44 4.17 -0.58
N SER A 29 5.81 2.92 -0.28
CA SER A 29 6.24 2.49 1.06
C SER A 29 7.50 3.22 1.53
N PHE A 30 8.48 3.38 0.64
CA PHE A 30 9.66 4.18 0.90
C PHE A 30 9.31 5.64 1.19
N LEU A 31 8.45 6.24 0.36
CA LEU A 31 8.01 7.61 0.56
C LEU A 31 7.27 7.78 1.90
N THR A 32 6.36 6.87 2.25
CA THR A 32 5.72 6.86 3.58
C THR A 32 6.77 6.82 4.68
N SER A 33 7.79 5.98 4.52
CA SER A 33 8.86 5.86 5.53
C SER A 33 9.62 7.17 5.73
N VAL A 34 9.92 7.88 4.64
CA VAL A 34 10.59 9.18 4.66
C VAL A 34 9.67 10.26 5.25
N LEU A 35 8.41 10.34 4.82
CA LEU A 35 7.49 11.40 5.25
C LEU A 35 7.15 11.31 6.74
N TYR A 36 7.02 10.10 7.28
CA TYR A 36 6.57 9.87 8.66
C TYR A 36 7.68 9.36 9.59
N PHE A 37 8.92 9.30 9.10
CA PHE A 37 10.10 8.89 9.88
C PHE A 37 9.95 7.53 10.58
N GLN A 38 9.30 6.57 9.91
CA GLN A 38 9.18 5.19 10.40
C GLN A 38 9.40 4.22 9.25
N TRP A 39 10.26 3.23 9.45
CA TRP A 39 10.54 2.22 8.43
C TRP A 39 9.35 1.30 8.17
N ILE A 40 8.82 1.33 6.94
CA ILE A 40 7.71 0.51 6.45
C ILE A 40 8.11 -0.07 5.09
N THR A 41 8.13 -1.39 4.97
CA THR A 41 8.61 -2.09 3.76
C THR A 41 7.51 -2.45 2.76
N ASP A 42 6.27 -2.51 3.23
CA ASP A 42 5.04 -2.78 2.49
C ASP A 42 3.88 -2.00 3.13
N MET A 43 3.49 -0.88 2.54
CA MET A 43 2.41 -0.04 3.05
C MET A 43 1.05 -0.48 2.49
N GLU A 44 0.99 -0.82 1.20
CA GLU A 44 -0.21 -1.25 0.46
C GLU A 44 -0.48 -2.76 0.62
N THR A 45 -0.49 -3.22 1.86
CA THR A 45 -0.63 -4.65 2.21
C THR A 45 -2.04 -5.17 2.03
N GLY A 46 -3.05 -4.28 2.11
CA GLY A 46 -4.47 -4.65 2.08
C GLY A 46 -4.98 -5.34 3.36
N TYR A 47 -4.11 -5.57 4.36
CA TYR A 47 -4.47 -6.10 5.67
C TYR A 47 -3.78 -5.29 6.76
N LYS A 48 -4.58 -4.55 7.53
CA LYS A 48 -4.09 -3.77 8.68
C LYS A 48 -4.90 -4.15 9.91
N LEU A 49 -4.19 -4.34 11.01
CA LEU A 49 -4.76 -4.57 12.33
C LEU A 49 -4.39 -3.38 13.22
N PHE A 50 -5.36 -2.91 13.98
CA PHE A 50 -5.20 -1.77 14.87
C PHE A 50 -6.14 -1.94 16.07
N PRO A 51 -5.78 -1.37 17.23
CA PRO A 51 -6.71 -1.30 18.36
C PRO A 51 -7.88 -0.39 18.00
N LYS A 52 -9.06 -0.67 18.57
CA LYS A 52 -10.30 0.05 18.26
C LYS A 52 -10.16 1.55 18.53
N GLU A 53 -9.50 1.89 19.64
CA GLU A 53 -9.25 3.25 20.10
C GLU A 53 -8.37 4.06 19.13
N ALA A 54 -7.56 3.38 18.31
CA ALA A 54 -6.75 4.06 17.30
C ALA A 54 -7.60 4.52 16.11
N VAL A 55 -8.64 3.77 15.75
CA VAL A 55 -9.55 4.12 14.65
C VAL A 55 -10.57 5.16 15.07
N GLU A 56 -11.10 5.05 16.30
CA GLU A 56 -12.10 6.00 16.80
C GLU A 56 -11.58 7.44 16.86
N LYS A 57 -10.25 7.61 16.98
CA LYS A 57 -9.58 8.92 16.99
C LYS A 57 -9.26 9.47 15.60
N ILE A 58 -9.50 8.73 14.52
CA ILE A 58 -9.19 9.15 13.15
C ILE A 58 -10.46 9.21 12.30
N ASN A 59 -10.73 10.37 11.71
CA ASN A 59 -11.87 10.53 10.81
C ASN A 59 -11.49 10.13 9.39
N LEU A 60 -11.79 8.90 8.97
CA LEU A 60 -11.48 8.38 7.63
C LEU A 60 -12.46 8.94 6.59
N LYS A 61 -11.96 9.46 5.47
CA LYS A 61 -12.77 10.08 4.41
C LYS A 61 -12.67 9.35 3.07
N ALA A 62 -11.60 8.59 2.85
CA ALA A 62 -11.38 7.85 1.61
C ALA A 62 -12.39 6.71 1.45
N LYS A 63 -12.76 6.44 0.19
CA LYS A 63 -13.73 5.40 -0.19
C LYS A 63 -13.16 4.34 -1.15
N GLY A 64 -11.84 4.37 -1.38
CA GLY A 64 -11.18 3.52 -2.37
C GLY A 64 -9.74 3.22 -1.96
N PHE A 65 -8.86 3.11 -2.96
CA PHE A 65 -7.44 2.79 -2.74
C PHE A 65 -6.73 3.78 -1.80
N GLU A 66 -7.20 5.03 -1.76
CA GLU A 66 -6.70 6.08 -0.87
C GLU A 66 -6.87 5.78 0.64
N LEU A 67 -7.67 4.79 0.99
CA LEU A 67 -7.90 4.41 2.39
C LEU A 67 -6.62 3.90 3.07
N GLU A 68 -5.84 3.06 2.37
CA GLU A 68 -4.58 2.51 2.88
C GLU A 68 -3.54 3.61 3.22
N PRO A 69 -3.26 4.59 2.34
CA PRO A 69 -2.37 5.69 2.67
C PRO A 69 -3.01 6.65 3.69
N GLU A 70 -4.32 6.89 3.68
CA GLU A 70 -4.98 7.75 4.68
C GLU A 70 -4.85 7.19 6.10
N ILE A 71 -5.22 5.92 6.30
CA ILE A 71 -5.19 5.29 7.62
C ILE A 71 -3.75 5.23 8.15
N THR A 72 -2.80 4.85 7.30
CA THR A 72 -1.37 4.81 7.63
C THR A 72 -0.87 6.18 8.06
N SER A 73 -1.18 7.22 7.27
CA SER A 73 -0.79 8.61 7.55
C SER A 73 -1.32 9.11 8.89
N LYS A 74 -2.61 8.86 9.17
CA LYS A 74 -3.27 9.34 10.38
C LYS A 74 -2.81 8.61 11.63
N LEU A 75 -2.62 7.29 11.55
CA LEU A 75 -2.04 6.51 12.65
C LEU A 75 -0.63 7.01 13.01
N LEU A 76 0.21 7.21 12.00
CA LEU A 76 1.58 7.71 12.20
C LEU A 76 1.61 9.11 12.80
N LYS A 77 0.73 10.01 12.35
CA LYS A 77 0.61 11.37 12.93
C LYS A 77 0.12 11.37 14.38
N ASN A 78 -0.74 10.40 14.72
CA ASN A 78 -1.20 10.21 16.09
C ASN A 78 -0.17 9.49 16.98
N GLY A 79 1.07 9.30 16.50
CA GLY A 79 2.17 8.73 17.27
C GLY A 79 2.15 7.21 17.39
N TYR A 80 1.26 6.52 16.65
CA TYR A 80 1.26 5.05 16.64
C TYR A 80 2.44 4.51 15.85
N LYS A 81 3.02 3.43 16.37
CA LYS A 81 4.07 2.68 15.67
C LYS A 81 3.45 1.53 14.87
N ILE A 82 3.91 1.32 13.64
CA ILE A 82 3.44 0.24 12.78
C ILE A 82 4.51 -0.86 12.79
N SER A 83 4.07 -2.09 13.01
CA SER A 83 4.92 -3.29 12.93
C SER A 83 4.44 -4.19 11.81
N GLU A 84 5.36 -4.70 11.01
CA GLU A 84 5.06 -5.55 9.87
C GLU A 84 5.22 -7.03 10.25
N VAL A 85 4.14 -7.81 10.10
CA VAL A 85 4.16 -9.26 10.30
C VAL A 85 4.07 -9.92 8.93
N LYS A 86 5.01 -10.82 8.64
CA LYS A 86 5.03 -11.56 7.38
C LYS A 86 3.82 -12.47 7.29
N ILE A 87 2.98 -12.27 6.29
CA ILE A 87 1.84 -13.12 5.98
C ILE A 87 2.05 -13.86 4.66
N SER A 88 1.50 -15.06 4.56
CA SER A 88 1.42 -15.79 3.29
C SER A 88 0.06 -15.53 2.66
N THR A 89 0.02 -14.70 1.63
CA THR A 89 -1.20 -14.46 0.85
C THR A 89 -1.17 -15.30 -0.43
N ASN A 90 -2.33 -15.77 -0.88
CA ASN A 90 -2.47 -16.38 -2.20
C ASN A 90 -3.01 -15.31 -3.15
N PRO A 91 -2.16 -14.58 -3.88
CA PRO A 91 -2.63 -13.53 -4.77
C PRO A 91 -3.47 -14.15 -5.88
N ARG A 92 -4.62 -13.54 -6.15
CA ARG A 92 -5.42 -13.86 -7.34
C ARG A 92 -4.58 -13.65 -8.60
N GLY A 93 -4.72 -14.57 -9.55
CA GLY A 93 -4.06 -14.50 -10.85
C GLY A 93 -4.41 -13.19 -11.57
N TYR A 94 -3.45 -12.61 -12.30
CA TYR A 94 -3.71 -11.40 -13.09
C TYR A 94 -4.78 -11.63 -14.18
N ASP A 95 -4.97 -12.89 -14.59
CA ASP A 95 -5.96 -13.33 -15.57
C ASP A 95 -7.41 -13.18 -15.07
N GLU A 96 -7.65 -13.04 -13.76
CA GLU A 96 -8.99 -12.83 -13.18
C GLU A 96 -9.45 -11.35 -13.23
N GLY A 97 -8.79 -10.50 -14.02
CA GLY A 97 -9.23 -9.11 -14.22
C GLY A 97 -9.08 -8.27 -12.95
N LYS A 98 -7.86 -8.16 -12.41
CA LYS A 98 -7.55 -7.17 -11.36
C LYS A 98 -7.94 -5.77 -11.87
N LYS A 99 -9.01 -5.20 -11.33
CA LYS A 99 -9.52 -3.84 -11.63
C LYS A 99 -8.64 -2.72 -11.05
N LEU A 100 -7.35 -2.94 -10.84
CA LEU A 100 -6.45 -1.94 -10.29
C LEU A 100 -5.81 -1.16 -11.46
N ASN A 101 -5.99 0.15 -11.49
CA ASN A 101 -5.31 1.01 -12.45
C ASN A 101 -4.04 1.54 -11.79
N THR A 102 -2.90 0.90 -12.03
CA THR A 102 -1.63 1.14 -11.33
C THR A 102 -1.24 2.60 -11.29
N ILE A 103 -1.39 3.32 -12.40
CA ILE A 103 -0.99 4.72 -12.52
C ILE A 103 -1.97 5.59 -11.75
N ARG A 104 -3.27 5.48 -12.03
CA ARG A 104 -4.29 6.32 -11.40
C ARG A 104 -4.39 6.09 -9.90
N ASP A 105 -4.32 4.85 -9.46
CA ASP A 105 -4.47 4.49 -8.05
C ASP A 105 -3.17 4.84 -7.30
N GLY A 106 -2.01 4.65 -7.94
CA GLY A 106 -0.71 5.09 -7.40
C GLY A 106 -0.59 6.60 -7.25
N THR A 107 -1.04 7.40 -8.22
CA THR A 107 -1.02 8.87 -8.10
C THR A 107 -1.95 9.38 -7.01
N LYS A 108 -3.14 8.76 -6.86
CA LYS A 108 -4.05 9.04 -5.75
C LYS A 108 -3.43 8.72 -4.39
N ALA A 109 -2.75 7.58 -4.27
CA ALA A 109 -2.07 7.21 -3.04
C ALA A 109 -0.94 8.18 -2.68
N LEU A 110 -0.12 8.56 -3.66
CA LEU A 110 0.92 9.58 -3.51
C LEU A 110 0.34 10.91 -3.04
N TRP A 111 -0.69 11.40 -3.72
CA TRP A 111 -1.38 12.65 -3.34
C TRP A 111 -1.94 12.56 -1.92
N THR A 112 -2.54 11.44 -1.56
CA THR A 112 -3.11 11.21 -0.22
C THR A 112 -2.05 11.25 0.87
N LEU A 113 -0.89 10.62 0.67
CA LEU A 113 0.24 10.67 1.60
C LEU A 113 0.72 12.11 1.81
N LEU A 114 0.93 12.86 0.72
CA LEU A 114 1.40 14.24 0.80
C LEU A 114 0.37 15.15 1.47
N LYS A 115 -0.89 15.03 1.08
CA LYS A 115 -2.01 15.77 1.68
C LYS A 115 -2.05 15.56 3.18
N TYR A 116 -2.18 14.32 3.64
CA TYR A 116 -2.32 14.04 5.08
C TYR A 116 -1.02 14.20 5.87
N ARG A 117 0.14 14.27 5.22
CA ARG A 117 1.37 14.70 5.91
C ARG A 117 1.24 16.14 6.37
N ILE A 118 0.76 17.02 5.49
CA ILE A 118 0.67 18.47 5.72
C ILE A 118 -0.60 18.84 6.48
N THR A 119 -1.73 18.21 6.17
CA THR A 119 -3.05 18.51 6.77
C THR A 119 -3.42 17.50 7.85
N ASN A 120 -4.18 17.89 8.88
CA ASN A 120 -4.75 16.98 9.88
C ASN A 120 -5.99 16.24 9.35
#